data_AF-A0A1L7V4H7-F1
#
_entry.id   AF-A0A1L7V4H7-F1
#
_cell.length_a   1.000
_cell.length_b   1.000
_cell.length_c   1.000
_cell.angle_alpha   90.00
_cell.angle_beta   90.00
_cell.angle_gamma   90.00
#
_symmetry.space_group_name_H-M   'P 1'
#
loop_
_entity.id
_entity.type
_entity.pdbx_description
1 polymer ?
#
loop_
_entity_poly.entity_id
_entity_poly.type
_entity_poly.pdbx_seq_one_letter_code
_entity_poly.pdbx_strand_id
1 'polypeptide(L)'
;MSDADSLGDSQSETESMIVESDEDTSDWDAVHVAIRSTCGLCSQSIDPYDCAIALLNSQGHRHGTRPGYCTRRFQFPQGRKIIVKGDSFPLCSEEPCRDCKGSPESVTMHSECFCLFLQTYHDKPALDRVWVAAAWRIPWVVRSSQSMPHIGFIEPGLVSISSSAAEALGIPQLATLPSEVLQLIAAYSRGSLVWRYPIIKARAEELSRFDESSSEDDGMLYNLGTVKKWRRGQDAEFDENPPESSVFRLTLDSHGLLDIERLPDWPEYRSCRYQTYKYFFIDSDEAERTWIYFRFGHARMKLSPSLSRPVQLWDIPSPPNPRTKGLEVLLFPRRVDATCIRTLDLRNITGITFFYYRGTLMGLHAHTLGGPTALTTVRDILSDYEPYLVWIYMPIAHGDRIMRFGLRTWRNDREEPANHHMALLMTTKLAGDFSLGPNFNEEDMNYIFQGTPAVLFHNTPAKGGITLLGLAGDKTQERLRAPRFPIIALSIDQLINGGDAITVDISLKNAVRIDIFTERSTGYLRGFILEYENGAQRSAGQCRVGVDPVTVCHRPVSFCYRTLYGGDLDKNKHYELVCCSETGDQHYGHGFNNGLWTCSDFGLYAKVWCDDVTTDLYAYTPRSREFIVVE
;
A
#
# COMPACT_ATOMS: atom_id res chain seq x y z
N MET A 1 62.02 -1.15 8.95
CA MET A 1 61.35 0.14 8.64
C MET A 1 60.06 -0.23 7.94
N SER A 2 59.13 -0.82 8.68
CA SER A 2 58.11 -0.20 9.56
C SER A 2 56.89 0.24 8.77
N ASP A 3 55.74 -0.20 9.28
CA ASP A 3 54.37 0.26 9.04
C ASP A 3 53.54 -0.56 8.04
N ALA A 4 53.12 -1.73 8.52
CA ALA A 4 51.97 -2.50 8.03
C ALA A 4 51.21 -3.07 9.24
N ASP A 5 50.71 -2.20 10.12
CA ASP A 5 49.82 -2.54 11.24
C ASP A 5 48.86 -1.37 11.48
N SER A 6 47.74 -1.31 10.76
CA SER A 6 46.62 -0.40 11.12
C SER A 6 45.27 -0.72 10.46
N LEU A 7 45.05 -1.95 9.96
CA LEU A 7 43.76 -2.36 9.35
C LEU A 7 43.03 -3.46 10.15
N GLY A 8 43.55 -3.85 11.31
CA GLY A 8 42.97 -4.90 12.17
C GLY A 8 42.07 -4.41 13.31
N ASP A 9 42.13 -3.13 13.70
CA ASP A 9 41.45 -2.65 14.91
C ASP A 9 39.97 -2.28 14.73
N SER A 10 39.49 -1.98 13.52
CA SER A 10 38.09 -1.58 13.33
C SER A 10 37.10 -2.74 13.32
N GLN A 11 37.55 -3.98 13.09
CA GLN A 11 36.69 -5.18 13.17
C GLN A 11 36.62 -5.74 14.59
N SER A 12 37.72 -5.68 15.35
CA SER A 12 37.77 -6.16 16.75
C SER A 12 36.95 -5.29 17.69
N GLU A 13 36.91 -3.96 17.47
CA GLU A 13 36.07 -3.06 18.27
C GLU A 13 34.57 -3.29 18.05
N THR A 14 34.13 -3.61 16.83
CA THR A 14 32.72 -3.96 16.56
C THR A 14 32.28 -5.31 17.14
N GLU A 15 33.19 -6.29 17.25
CA GLU A 15 32.89 -7.57 17.92
C GLU A 15 32.77 -7.41 19.44
N SER A 16 33.50 -6.46 20.04
CA SER A 16 33.49 -6.22 21.50
C SER A 16 32.20 -5.58 22.05
N MET A 17 31.33 -5.04 21.19
CA MET A 17 30.08 -4.38 21.58
C MET A 17 28.84 -5.31 21.61
N ILE A 18 28.98 -6.58 21.22
CA ILE A 18 27.88 -7.54 21.27
C ILE A 18 27.79 -8.09 22.69
N VAL A 19 26.75 -7.69 23.42
CA VAL A 19 26.46 -8.23 24.75
C VAL A 19 25.98 -9.67 24.59
N GLU A 20 26.87 -10.64 24.76
CA GLU A 20 26.49 -12.04 24.91
C GLU A 20 25.77 -12.20 26.26
N SER A 21 24.52 -12.68 26.23
CA SER A 21 23.79 -12.96 27.46
C SER A 21 24.20 -14.33 28.02
N ASP A 22 24.84 -14.35 29.18
CA ASP A 22 25.19 -15.55 29.97
C ASP A 22 23.96 -16.23 30.64
N GLU A 23 22.76 -16.13 30.05
CA GLU A 23 21.58 -16.82 30.59
C GLU A 23 21.57 -18.30 30.18
N ASP A 24 21.27 -19.16 31.15
CA ASP A 24 21.21 -20.62 31.03
C ASP A 24 20.30 -21.03 29.86
N THR A 25 20.89 -21.53 28.77
CA THR A 25 20.17 -21.77 27.50
C THR A 25 19.18 -22.94 27.55
N SER A 26 19.10 -23.66 28.68
CA SER A 26 18.26 -24.85 28.87
C SER A 26 16.76 -24.59 28.72
N ASP A 27 16.31 -23.35 28.94
CA ASP A 27 14.89 -22.95 28.76
C ASP A 27 14.50 -22.73 27.29
N TRP A 28 15.45 -22.78 26.36
CA TRP A 28 15.25 -22.42 24.94
C TRP A 28 15.39 -23.58 23.95
N ASP A 29 15.80 -24.77 24.41
CA ASP A 29 16.16 -25.94 23.59
C ASP A 29 15.00 -26.53 22.74
N ALA A 30 13.77 -26.06 22.91
CA ALA A 30 12.59 -26.49 22.14
C ALA A 30 11.88 -25.35 21.36
N VAL A 31 12.46 -24.15 21.28
CA VAL A 31 11.79 -22.97 20.70
C VAL A 31 12.14 -22.80 19.22
N HIS A 32 11.16 -22.49 18.36
CA HIS A 32 11.40 -22.20 16.94
C HIS A 32 11.17 -20.72 16.64
N VAL A 33 12.22 -19.92 16.55
CA VAL A 33 12.10 -18.46 16.57
C VAL A 33 11.88 -17.90 15.17
N ALA A 34 10.86 -17.05 14.98
CA ALA A 34 10.67 -16.34 13.73
C ALA A 34 11.70 -15.21 13.57
N ILE A 35 12.26 -15.06 12.38
CA ILE A 35 13.09 -13.92 11.97
C ILE A 35 12.47 -13.24 10.76
N ARG A 36 12.67 -11.93 10.66
CA ARG A 36 11.93 -11.07 9.72
C ARG A 36 12.88 -10.35 8.79
N SER A 37 12.45 -10.15 7.54
CA SER A 37 13.22 -9.45 6.49
C SER A 37 13.14 -7.93 6.58
N THR A 38 12.60 -7.37 7.67
CA THR A 38 12.55 -5.92 7.89
C THR A 38 13.29 -5.61 9.19
N CYS A 39 14.25 -4.70 9.11
CA CYS A 39 14.99 -4.26 10.28
C CYS A 39 14.10 -3.48 11.24
N GLY A 40 14.05 -3.93 12.50
CA GLY A 40 13.29 -3.29 13.56
C GLY A 40 13.71 -1.84 13.83
N LEU A 41 14.99 -1.49 13.65
CA LEU A 41 15.49 -0.15 13.94
C LEU A 41 15.38 0.83 12.77
N CYS A 42 15.82 0.45 11.56
CA CYS A 42 15.83 1.36 10.41
C CYS A 42 14.68 1.15 9.42
N SER A 43 13.77 0.21 9.67
CA SER A 43 12.64 -0.15 8.78
C SER A 43 13.00 -0.68 7.38
N GLN A 44 14.27 -0.74 7.02
CA GLN A 44 14.69 -1.20 5.70
C GLN A 44 14.66 -2.73 5.59
N SER A 45 14.56 -3.22 4.36
CA SER A 45 14.76 -4.64 4.03
C SER A 45 16.13 -5.11 4.55
N ILE A 46 16.15 -6.32 5.12
CA ILE A 46 17.36 -7.08 5.41
C ILE A 46 17.54 -8.04 4.23
N ASP A 47 18.55 -7.80 3.42
CA ASP A 47 18.75 -8.56 2.20
C ASP A 47 19.42 -9.91 2.51
N PRO A 48 19.26 -10.92 1.64
CA PRO A 48 19.98 -12.18 1.82
C PRO A 48 21.48 -11.93 2.00
N TYR A 49 22.09 -12.69 2.93
CA TYR A 49 23.50 -12.59 3.33
C TYR A 49 23.88 -11.36 4.17
N ASP A 50 22.99 -10.39 4.37
CA ASP A 50 23.22 -9.35 5.36
C ASP A 50 23.40 -9.98 6.74
N CYS A 51 24.27 -9.38 7.54
CA CYS A 51 24.44 -9.81 8.91
C CYS A 51 23.33 -9.24 9.78
N ALA A 52 22.68 -10.12 10.53
CA ALA A 52 21.53 -9.80 11.35
C ALA A 52 21.71 -10.30 12.79
N ILE A 53 20.95 -9.68 13.68
CA ILE A 53 20.76 -10.05 15.08
C ILE A 53 19.25 -10.06 15.34
N ALA A 54 18.78 -10.92 16.22
CA ALA A 54 17.42 -10.91 16.72
C ALA A 54 17.39 -10.74 18.24
N LEU A 55 16.46 -9.92 18.71
CA LEU A 55 16.11 -9.87 20.12
C LEU A 55 14.82 -10.66 20.35
N LEU A 56 14.76 -11.38 21.47
CA LEU A 56 13.60 -12.16 21.88
C LEU A 56 13.06 -11.62 23.19
N ASN A 57 11.75 -11.59 23.32
CA ASN A 57 11.12 -11.34 24.62
C ASN A 57 11.40 -12.50 25.58
N SER A 58 11.60 -12.18 26.85
CA SER A 58 11.75 -13.18 27.93
C SER A 58 10.51 -14.10 28.02
N GLN A 59 10.73 -15.43 28.10
CA GLN A 59 9.64 -16.42 28.13
C GLN A 59 8.71 -16.29 29.35
N GLY A 60 9.22 -15.74 30.46
CA GLY A 60 8.45 -15.51 31.70
C GLY A 60 7.54 -14.28 31.66
N HIS A 61 7.91 -13.22 30.93
CA HIS A 61 7.07 -12.05 30.77
C HIS A 61 6.07 -12.29 29.63
N ARG A 62 4.87 -12.75 29.98
CA ARG A 62 3.72 -12.94 29.08
C ARG A 62 3.27 -11.67 28.32
N HIS A 63 3.97 -10.54 28.46
CA HIS A 63 3.55 -9.22 28.02
C HIS A 63 4.53 -8.50 27.08
N GLY A 64 5.69 -9.08 26.72
CA GLY A 64 6.51 -8.51 25.64
C GLY A 64 7.24 -7.21 25.98
N THR A 65 7.41 -6.89 27.26
CA THR A 65 7.86 -5.54 27.68
C THR A 65 9.38 -5.41 27.78
N ARG A 66 10.12 -6.53 27.81
CA ARG A 66 11.58 -6.57 27.99
C ARG A 66 12.22 -7.65 27.11
N PRO A 67 13.39 -7.39 26.51
CA PRO A 67 14.16 -8.45 25.88
C PRO A 67 14.65 -9.42 26.97
N GLY A 68 14.58 -10.72 26.69
CA GLY A 68 15.19 -11.77 27.51
C GLY A 68 16.40 -12.42 26.85
N TYR A 69 16.55 -12.29 25.53
CA TYR A 69 17.68 -12.91 24.83
C TYR A 69 18.09 -12.11 23.60
N CYS A 70 19.39 -12.05 23.34
CA CYS A 70 19.98 -11.51 22.12
C CYS A 70 20.70 -12.65 21.40
N THR A 71 20.31 -12.93 20.16
CA THR A 71 20.96 -13.97 19.36
C THR A 71 22.40 -13.59 19.05
N ARG A 72 23.21 -14.61 18.74
CA ARG A 72 24.46 -14.39 18.03
C ARG A 72 24.21 -13.77 16.66
N ARG A 73 25.24 -13.14 16.10
CA ARG A 73 25.22 -12.63 14.72
C ARG A 73 25.03 -13.80 13.76
N PHE A 74 24.09 -13.67 12.83
CA PHE A 74 23.83 -14.67 11.80
C PHE A 74 23.69 -14.02 10.42
N GLN A 75 23.88 -14.81 9.36
CA GLN A 75 23.61 -14.37 7.99
C GLN A 75 22.14 -14.55 7.66
N PHE A 76 21.49 -13.50 7.16
CA PHE A 76 20.08 -13.56 6.80
C PHE A 76 19.86 -14.53 5.62
N PRO A 77 18.88 -15.44 5.70
CA PRO A 77 18.80 -16.53 4.75
C PRO A 77 18.25 -16.06 3.40
N GLN A 78 18.74 -16.67 2.32
CA GLN A 78 18.12 -16.52 1.01
C GLN A 78 16.83 -17.34 0.94
N GLY A 79 15.69 -16.66 0.84
CA GLY A 79 14.36 -17.26 0.77
C GLY A 79 13.86 -17.80 2.12
N ARG A 80 12.82 -18.64 2.05
CA ARG A 80 12.22 -19.29 3.24
C ARG A 80 13.09 -20.46 3.67
N LYS A 81 13.86 -20.29 4.75
CA LYS A 81 14.77 -21.31 5.29
C LYS A 81 14.83 -21.24 6.82
N ILE A 82 15.26 -22.36 7.39
CA ILE A 82 15.57 -22.49 8.81
C ILE A 82 17.09 -22.45 8.98
N ILE A 83 17.58 -21.62 9.89
CA ILE A 83 18.98 -21.55 10.31
C ILE A 83 19.11 -22.32 11.62
N VAL A 84 19.93 -23.36 11.62
CA VAL A 84 20.13 -24.26 12.78
C VAL A 84 21.55 -24.10 13.38
N LYS A 85 22.35 -23.16 12.87
CA LYS A 85 23.74 -22.94 13.32
C LYS A 85 23.85 -21.59 14.03
N GLY A 86 24.38 -21.58 15.25
CA GLY A 86 24.72 -20.36 16.00
C GLY A 86 24.25 -20.42 17.45
N ASP A 87 22.93 -20.45 17.63
CA ASP A 87 22.24 -20.49 18.93
C ASP A 87 21.66 -21.89 19.22
N SER A 88 21.16 -22.13 20.44
CA SER A 88 20.58 -23.42 20.85
C SER A 88 19.22 -23.75 20.20
N PHE A 89 18.67 -22.81 19.42
CA PHE A 89 17.35 -22.94 18.79
C PHE A 89 17.36 -22.54 17.30
N PRO A 90 16.48 -23.12 16.47
CA PRO A 90 16.36 -22.75 15.07
C PRO A 90 15.73 -21.36 14.85
N LEU A 91 16.31 -20.58 13.93
CA LEU A 91 15.74 -19.33 13.41
C LEU A 91 15.00 -19.57 12.10
N CYS A 92 13.81 -19.01 11.93
CA CYS A 92 12.89 -19.30 10.83
C CYS A 92 12.53 -18.05 10.03
N SER A 93 12.82 -18.02 8.72
CA SER A 93 12.31 -16.96 7.83
C SER A 93 11.02 -17.34 7.11
N GLU A 94 10.38 -18.45 7.49
CA GLU A 94 9.14 -18.90 6.86
C GLU A 94 7.92 -18.19 7.45
N GLU A 95 7.22 -17.41 6.62
CA GLU A 95 5.97 -16.74 7.00
C GLU A 95 4.80 -17.22 6.11
N PRO A 96 3.72 -17.80 6.70
CA PRO A 96 3.55 -18.21 8.11
C PRO A 96 4.15 -19.61 8.41
N CYS A 97 4.87 -19.76 9.52
CA CYS A 97 5.36 -21.05 10.02
C CYS A 97 4.49 -21.58 11.18
N ARG A 98 4.07 -22.85 11.11
CA ARG A 98 3.23 -23.49 12.15
C ARG A 98 3.99 -23.71 13.45
N ASP A 99 5.27 -24.03 13.34
CA ASP A 99 6.13 -24.35 14.48
C ASP A 99 6.52 -23.09 15.27
N CYS A 100 6.49 -21.91 14.61
CA CYS A 100 6.70 -20.62 15.26
C CYS A 100 5.50 -20.15 16.12
N LYS A 101 4.39 -20.89 16.17
CA LYS A 101 3.14 -20.47 16.85
C LYS A 101 3.27 -20.36 18.37
N GLY A 102 4.16 -21.13 18.98
CA GLY A 102 4.43 -21.11 20.42
C GLY A 102 5.55 -20.16 20.83
N SER A 103 6.25 -19.57 19.87
CA SER A 103 7.51 -18.87 20.12
C SER A 103 7.30 -17.48 20.67
N PRO A 104 8.24 -16.98 21.50
CA PRO A 104 8.17 -15.62 22.00
C PRO A 104 8.30 -14.63 20.84
N GLU A 105 7.80 -13.43 21.09
CA GLU A 105 7.97 -12.31 20.16
C GLU A 105 9.45 -12.05 19.91
N SER A 106 9.78 -11.84 18.65
CA SER A 106 11.11 -11.56 18.16
C SER A 106 11.12 -10.32 17.28
N VAL A 107 12.24 -9.60 17.29
CA VAL A 107 12.53 -8.52 16.35
C VAL A 107 13.91 -8.71 15.74
N THR A 108 13.98 -8.70 14.41
CA THR A 108 15.22 -8.85 13.65
C THR A 108 15.75 -7.49 13.23
N MET A 109 17.06 -7.32 13.23
CA MET A 109 17.72 -6.08 12.81
C MET A 109 19.06 -6.37 12.14
N HIS A 110 19.50 -5.45 11.28
CA HIS A 110 20.89 -5.45 10.80
C HIS A 110 21.84 -5.37 12.00
N SER A 111 22.90 -6.18 11.98
CA SER A 111 23.93 -6.16 13.02
C SER A 111 24.59 -4.79 13.16
N GLU A 112 24.78 -4.09 12.04
CA GLU A 112 25.36 -2.76 11.97
C GLU A 112 24.42 -1.72 12.61
N CYS A 113 23.11 -1.80 12.35
CA CYS A 113 22.13 -0.91 13.00
C CYS A 113 22.12 -1.09 14.52
N PHE A 114 22.27 -2.34 14.99
CA PHE A 114 22.36 -2.65 16.41
C PHE A 114 23.62 -2.01 17.03
N CYS A 115 24.80 -2.24 16.45
CA CYS A 115 26.06 -1.65 16.93
C CYS A 115 26.01 -0.11 16.93
N LEU A 116 25.53 0.51 15.84
CA LEU A 116 25.38 1.96 15.75
C LEU A 116 24.44 2.54 16.82
N PHE A 117 23.37 1.83 17.15
CA PHE A 117 22.46 2.26 18.22
C PHE A 117 23.16 2.23 19.58
N LEU A 118 23.92 1.16 19.86
CA LEU A 118 24.64 0.98 21.13
C LEU A 118 25.74 2.04 21.35
N GLN A 119 26.33 2.60 20.30
CA GLN A 119 27.31 3.68 20.41
C GLN A 119 26.76 4.94 21.13
N THR A 120 25.45 5.10 21.21
CA THR A 120 24.83 6.23 21.96
C THR A 120 24.70 5.93 23.46
N TYR A 121 24.86 4.67 23.87
CA TYR A 121 24.58 4.18 25.23
C TYR A 121 25.80 3.46 25.82
N HIS A 122 26.76 4.22 26.34
CA HIS A 122 27.95 3.66 26.98
C HIS A 122 27.71 3.17 28.42
N ASP A 123 26.77 3.79 29.17
CA ASP A 123 26.62 3.58 30.63
C ASP A 123 25.21 3.10 31.07
N LYS A 124 24.32 2.74 30.14
CA LYS A 124 22.88 2.49 30.42
C LYS A 124 22.44 1.10 29.94
N PRO A 125 21.35 0.52 30.48
CA PRO A 125 20.81 -0.74 29.97
C PRO A 125 20.34 -0.58 28.52
N ALA A 126 21.23 -0.87 27.58
CA ALA A 126 21.05 -0.53 26.18
C ALA A 126 20.07 -1.48 25.48
N LEU A 127 20.02 -2.75 25.89
CA LEU A 127 19.13 -3.76 25.32
C LEU A 127 17.64 -3.41 25.49
N ASP A 128 17.25 -2.89 26.65
CA ASP A 128 15.87 -2.44 26.89
C ASP A 128 15.46 -1.30 25.95
N ARG A 129 16.38 -0.38 25.65
CA ARG A 129 16.14 0.73 24.72
C ARG A 129 16.11 0.27 23.29
N VAL A 130 16.98 -0.66 22.90
CA VAL A 130 16.91 -1.31 21.58
C VAL A 130 15.56 -2.02 21.42
N TRP A 131 15.08 -2.72 22.44
CA TRP A 131 13.79 -3.38 22.42
C TRP A 131 12.63 -2.40 22.22
N VAL A 132 12.59 -1.29 22.98
CA VAL A 132 11.59 -0.24 22.78
C VAL A 132 11.72 0.41 21.40
N ALA A 133 12.94 0.72 20.96
CA ALA A 133 13.20 1.31 19.65
C ALA A 133 12.69 0.45 18.50
N ALA A 134 12.87 -0.88 18.60
CA ALA A 134 12.64 -1.83 17.53
C ALA A 134 11.25 -2.51 17.60
N ALA A 135 10.89 -3.08 18.75
CA ALA A 135 9.67 -3.88 18.90
C ALA A 135 8.41 -3.02 19.11
N TRP A 136 8.51 -1.87 19.80
CA TRP A 136 7.34 -1.04 20.12
C TRP A 136 6.86 -0.17 18.95
N ARG A 137 7.53 -0.26 17.79
CA ARG A 137 7.06 0.28 16.52
C ARG A 137 5.72 -0.30 16.10
N ILE A 138 5.45 -1.55 16.50
CA ILE A 138 4.10 -2.06 16.51
C ILE A 138 3.59 -1.93 17.94
N PRO A 139 2.53 -1.14 18.16
CA PRO A 139 2.10 -0.81 19.51
C PRO A 139 1.33 -1.95 20.16
N TRP A 140 1.41 -3.18 19.66
CA TRP A 140 0.90 -4.39 20.30
C TRP A 140 1.87 -5.55 20.08
N VAL A 141 1.69 -6.62 20.85
CA VAL A 141 2.50 -7.84 20.70
C VAL A 141 2.08 -8.57 19.43
N VAL A 142 3.03 -8.82 18.52
CA VAL A 142 2.79 -9.64 17.32
C VAL A 142 3.33 -11.03 17.58
N ARG A 143 2.45 -12.03 17.53
CA ARG A 143 2.87 -13.42 17.72
C ARG A 143 3.71 -13.90 16.54
N SER A 144 4.69 -14.74 16.80
CA SER A 144 5.68 -15.20 15.81
C SER A 144 5.10 -16.03 14.66
N SER A 145 3.88 -16.59 14.80
CA SER A 145 3.15 -17.22 13.69
C SER A 145 2.34 -16.25 12.82
N GLN A 146 2.24 -14.98 13.19
CA GLN A 146 1.50 -13.97 12.44
C GLN A 146 2.45 -13.19 11.54
N SER A 147 2.06 -13.04 10.27
CA SER A 147 2.72 -12.11 9.37
C SER A 147 2.73 -10.72 9.99
N MET A 148 3.83 -10.00 9.83
CA MET A 148 3.89 -8.62 10.26
C MET A 148 2.81 -7.80 9.56
N PRO A 149 2.06 -6.96 10.30
CA PRO A 149 1.21 -6.01 9.64
C PRO A 149 2.10 -5.04 8.85
N HIS A 150 1.94 -5.02 7.53
CA HIS A 150 2.50 -3.97 6.70
C HIS A 150 1.70 -2.69 6.96
N ILE A 151 2.13 -1.91 7.95
CA ILE A 151 1.47 -0.65 8.33
C ILE A 151 1.68 0.43 7.24
N GLY A 152 2.65 0.23 6.34
CA GLY A 152 2.81 1.04 5.13
C GLY A 152 3.11 2.50 5.44
N PHE A 153 3.93 2.76 6.48
CA PHE A 153 4.50 4.09 6.68
C PHE A 153 5.41 4.39 5.49
N ILE A 154 5.07 5.43 4.74
CA ILE A 154 6.03 6.03 3.81
C ILE A 154 6.98 6.80 4.71
N GLU A 155 8.22 6.34 4.84
CA GLU A 155 9.22 7.11 5.57
C GLU A 155 9.29 8.49 4.92
N PRO A 156 9.14 9.59 5.69
CA PRO A 156 9.30 10.92 5.13
C PRO A 156 10.68 10.96 4.50
N GLY A 157 10.73 11.16 3.18
CA GLY A 157 11.98 11.17 2.42
C GLY A 157 12.97 12.07 3.13
N LEU A 158 14.20 11.58 3.31
CA LEU A 158 15.22 12.20 4.16
C LEU A 158 15.28 13.72 3.92
N VAL A 159 14.77 14.50 4.87
CA VAL A 159 14.58 15.95 4.69
C VAL A 159 15.92 16.68 4.83
N SER A 160 16.82 16.17 5.68
CA SER A 160 18.16 16.71 5.89
C SER A 160 19.06 15.70 6.61
N ILE A 161 20.38 15.89 6.52
CA ILE A 161 21.39 15.23 7.35
C ILE A 161 21.99 16.28 8.28
N SER A 162 22.07 16.01 9.58
CA SER A 162 22.71 16.93 10.53
C SER A 162 24.22 17.01 10.28
N SER A 163 24.84 18.17 10.57
CA SER A 163 26.30 18.32 10.44
C SER A 163 27.06 17.26 11.22
N SER A 164 26.62 16.96 12.45
CA SER A 164 27.25 15.92 13.28
C SER A 164 27.12 14.51 12.71
N ALA A 165 26.05 14.21 11.96
CA ALA A 165 25.91 12.95 11.27
C ALA A 165 26.75 12.89 9.99
N ALA A 166 26.79 13.97 9.22
CA ALA A 166 27.62 14.08 8.02
C ALA A 166 29.12 13.98 8.33
N GLU A 167 29.56 14.60 9.43
CA GLU A 167 30.93 14.51 9.94
C GLU A 167 31.29 13.09 10.37
N ALA A 168 30.42 12.42 11.14
CA ALA A 168 30.63 11.05 11.57
C ALA A 168 30.69 10.05 10.38
N LEU A 169 29.99 10.37 9.29
CA LEU A 169 30.05 9.61 8.04
C LEU A 169 31.28 9.93 7.18
N GLY A 170 32.11 10.90 7.56
CA GLY A 170 33.28 11.34 6.80
C GLY A 170 32.94 12.13 5.54
N ILE A 171 31.69 12.60 5.38
CA ILE A 171 31.22 13.35 4.20
C ILE A 171 30.46 14.61 4.67
N PRO A 172 31.17 15.60 5.25
CA PRO A 172 30.54 16.80 5.83
C PRO A 172 29.70 17.60 4.82
N GLN A 173 30.02 17.50 3.53
CA GLN A 173 29.27 18.19 2.46
C GLN A 173 27.81 17.73 2.39
N LEU A 174 27.46 16.52 2.86
CA LEU A 174 26.09 16.02 2.86
C LEU A 174 25.13 16.95 3.64
N ALA A 175 25.60 17.56 4.72
CA ALA A 175 24.77 18.49 5.52
C ALA A 175 24.47 19.82 4.80
N THR A 176 25.20 20.12 3.72
CA THR A 176 25.05 21.38 2.96
C THR A 176 24.15 21.25 1.73
N LEU A 177 23.77 20.03 1.38
CA LEU A 177 23.01 19.76 0.16
C LEU A 177 21.51 20.07 0.35
N PRO A 178 20.84 20.64 -0.67
CA PRO A 178 19.38 20.75 -0.68
C PRO A 178 18.70 19.38 -0.57
N SER A 179 17.50 19.36 0.02
CA SER A 179 16.72 18.14 0.27
C SER A 179 16.45 17.34 -1.02
N GLU A 180 16.25 18.02 -2.15
CA GLU A 180 15.99 17.46 -3.46
C GLU A 180 17.21 16.68 -3.98
N VAL A 181 18.41 17.20 -3.73
CA VAL A 181 19.67 16.55 -4.10
C VAL A 181 19.91 15.36 -3.19
N LEU A 182 19.68 15.50 -1.89
CA LEU A 182 19.77 14.39 -0.93
C LEU A 182 18.82 13.25 -1.30
N GLN A 183 17.58 13.56 -1.69
CA GLN A 183 16.62 12.58 -2.16
C GLN A 183 17.07 11.87 -3.44
N LEU A 184 17.67 12.60 -4.39
CA LEU A 184 18.25 11.99 -5.60
C LEU A 184 19.41 11.05 -5.24
N ILE A 185 20.37 11.49 -4.43
CA ILE A 185 21.51 10.64 -4.02
C ILE A 185 21.00 9.43 -3.26
N ALA A 186 20.04 9.59 -2.34
CA ALA A 186 19.42 8.50 -1.62
C ALA A 186 18.70 7.52 -2.56
N ALA A 187 18.04 8.01 -3.62
CA ALA A 187 17.42 7.17 -4.63
C ALA A 187 18.44 6.34 -5.44
N TYR A 188 19.61 6.91 -5.76
CA TYR A 188 20.69 6.19 -6.47
C TYR A 188 21.52 5.27 -5.57
N SER A 189 21.53 5.51 -4.26
CA SER A 189 22.33 4.75 -3.28
C SER A 189 21.47 4.11 -2.20
N ARG A 190 20.26 3.67 -2.58
CA ARG A 190 19.33 2.95 -1.70
C ARG A 190 20.04 1.76 -1.06
N GLY A 191 19.83 1.58 0.25
CA GLY A 191 20.44 0.50 1.03
C GLY A 191 21.82 0.83 1.64
N SER A 192 22.46 1.93 1.24
CA SER A 192 23.74 2.33 1.85
C SER A 192 23.62 2.67 3.34
N LEU A 193 24.65 2.31 4.13
CA LEU A 193 24.78 2.63 5.56
C LEU A 193 24.71 4.14 5.84
N VAL A 194 25.11 4.98 4.86
CA VAL A 194 25.05 6.46 4.92
C VAL A 194 23.64 6.95 5.26
N TRP A 195 22.60 6.24 4.82
CA TRP A 195 21.21 6.61 5.06
C TRP A 195 20.65 5.98 6.34
N ARG A 196 21.19 4.84 6.77
CA ARG A 196 20.79 4.17 8.01
C ARG A 196 21.32 4.91 9.23
N TYR A 197 22.56 5.39 9.19
CA TYR A 197 23.22 6.08 10.31
C TYR A 197 22.40 7.23 10.91
N PRO A 198 21.95 8.26 10.16
CA PRO A 198 21.20 9.38 10.74
C PRO A 198 19.87 8.94 11.34
N ILE A 199 19.20 7.93 10.76
CA ILE A 199 17.95 7.37 11.29
C ILE A 199 18.20 6.71 12.65
N ILE A 200 19.21 5.84 12.72
CA ILE A 200 19.57 5.11 13.95
C ILE A 200 20.04 6.09 15.04
N LYS A 201 20.89 7.05 14.69
CA LYS A 201 21.39 8.07 15.62
C LYS A 201 20.24 8.92 16.17
N ALA A 202 19.36 9.43 15.31
CA ALA A 202 18.20 10.20 15.75
C ALA A 202 17.28 9.38 16.67
N ARG A 203 17.11 8.08 16.38
CA ARG A 203 16.31 7.18 17.20
C ARG A 203 16.93 6.92 18.58
N ALA A 204 18.24 6.74 18.64
CA ALA A 204 18.97 6.58 19.90
C ALA A 204 18.96 7.89 20.71
N GLU A 205 19.18 9.04 20.07
CA GLU A 205 19.09 10.36 20.72
C GLU A 205 17.67 10.67 21.23
N GLU A 206 16.62 10.26 20.52
CA GLU A 206 15.22 10.39 20.98
C GLU A 206 15.03 9.65 22.31
N LEU A 207 15.43 8.37 22.38
CA LEU A 207 15.31 7.55 23.58
C LEU A 207 16.25 7.96 24.71
N SER A 208 17.39 8.58 24.42
CA SER A 208 18.32 9.07 25.46
C SER A 208 17.80 10.32 26.18
N ARG A 209 16.97 11.15 25.52
CA ARG A 209 16.38 12.37 26.12
C ARG A 209 15.36 12.06 27.21
N PHE A 210 14.65 10.94 27.08
CA PHE A 210 13.60 10.55 28.03
C PHE A 210 14.13 9.89 29.31
N ASP A 211 15.44 9.86 29.51
CA ASP A 211 16.08 9.41 30.76
C ASP A 211 16.16 10.49 31.85
N GLU A 212 16.07 11.77 31.50
CA GLU A 212 16.20 12.89 32.47
C GLU A 212 14.87 13.32 33.07
N SER A 213 13.75 12.93 32.45
CA SER A 213 12.41 13.01 33.02
C SER A 213 12.00 11.61 33.46
N SER A 214 12.26 11.23 34.71
CA SER A 214 11.61 10.07 35.31
C SER A 214 10.11 10.35 35.39
N SER A 215 9.39 10.10 34.29
CA SER A 215 7.93 10.07 34.28
C SER A 215 7.50 9.06 35.34
N GLU A 216 6.57 9.44 36.23
CA GLU A 216 6.05 8.54 37.28
C GLU A 216 5.47 7.24 36.69
N ASP A 217 5.13 7.25 35.40
CA ASP A 217 4.52 6.17 34.63
C ASP A 217 5.49 5.13 34.06
N ASP A 218 6.83 5.31 34.14
CA ASP A 218 7.79 4.41 33.50
C ASP A 218 7.72 2.98 34.09
N GLY A 219 7.40 2.00 33.23
CA GLY A 219 7.23 0.60 33.63
C GLY A 219 5.85 0.27 34.23
N MET A 220 4.93 1.24 34.30
CA MET A 220 3.58 1.04 34.83
C MET A 220 2.60 0.54 33.75
N LEU A 221 1.54 -0.10 34.21
CA LEU A 221 0.47 -0.66 33.38
C LEU A 221 -0.85 0.02 33.74
N TYR A 222 -1.47 0.68 32.77
CA TYR A 222 -2.73 1.40 32.95
C TYR A 222 -3.83 0.84 32.07
N ASN A 223 -5.08 0.98 32.50
CA ASN A 223 -6.22 0.67 31.68
C ASN A 223 -6.48 1.81 30.68
N LEU A 224 -6.71 1.52 29.40
CA LEU A 224 -6.96 2.57 28.42
C LEU A 224 -8.22 3.39 28.77
N GLY A 225 -9.23 2.77 29.36
CA GLY A 225 -10.46 3.42 29.82
C GLY A 225 -10.25 4.52 30.86
N THR A 226 -9.10 4.59 31.55
CA THR A 226 -8.77 5.68 32.49
C THR A 226 -7.90 6.77 31.87
N VAL A 227 -7.27 6.51 30.71
CA VAL A 227 -6.42 7.48 30.02
C VAL A 227 -7.28 8.53 29.33
N LYS A 228 -7.05 9.81 29.61
CA LYS A 228 -7.71 10.92 28.93
C LYS A 228 -6.93 11.34 27.69
N LYS A 229 -5.63 11.50 27.84
CA LYS A 229 -4.73 11.97 26.80
C LYS A 229 -3.30 11.53 27.10
N TRP A 230 -2.53 11.22 26.05
CA TRP A 230 -1.10 10.98 26.16
C TRP A 230 -0.42 11.29 24.83
N ARG A 231 0.81 11.78 24.90
CA ARG A 231 1.66 11.96 23.71
C ARG A 231 3.07 11.45 24.01
N ARG A 232 3.71 10.85 23.00
CA ARG A 232 5.08 10.33 23.11
C ARG A 232 6.02 11.37 23.71
N GLY A 233 6.71 10.98 24.78
CA GLY A 233 7.62 11.83 25.54
C GLY A 233 6.97 12.73 26.61
N GLN A 234 5.66 12.60 26.85
CA GLN A 234 4.92 13.32 27.89
C GLN A 234 4.30 12.33 28.88
N ASP A 235 3.95 12.82 30.07
CA ASP A 235 3.21 12.06 31.08
C ASP A 235 1.77 11.83 30.64
N ALA A 236 1.16 10.73 31.08
CA ALA A 236 -0.23 10.43 30.75
C ALA A 236 -1.20 11.25 31.63
N GLU A 237 -2.20 11.86 31.00
CA GLU A 237 -3.32 12.47 31.70
C GLU A 237 -4.40 11.41 31.94
N PHE A 238 -4.81 11.24 33.19
CA PHE A 238 -5.88 10.30 33.58
C PHE A 238 -7.17 11.05 33.96
N ASP A 239 -8.29 10.35 33.85
CA ASP A 239 -9.61 10.82 34.27
C ASP A 239 -10.18 9.90 35.35
N GLU A 240 -10.43 10.45 36.54
CA GLU A 240 -10.98 9.70 37.68
C GLU A 240 -12.43 9.29 37.45
N ASN A 241 -13.19 10.05 36.65
CA ASN A 241 -14.60 9.81 36.36
C ASN A 241 -14.82 9.78 34.84
N PRO A 242 -14.37 8.72 34.16
CA PRO A 242 -14.50 8.62 32.71
C PRO A 242 -15.98 8.62 32.28
N PRO A 243 -16.33 9.30 31.17
CA PRO A 243 -17.68 9.25 30.62
C PRO A 243 -18.04 7.84 30.16
N GLU A 244 -19.31 7.45 30.32
CA GLU A 244 -19.79 6.09 29.98
C GLU A 244 -19.56 5.72 28.50
N SER A 245 -19.67 6.69 27.59
CA SER A 245 -19.46 6.49 26.16
C SER A 245 -18.45 7.47 25.62
N SER A 246 -17.37 6.95 25.07
CA SER A 246 -16.32 7.70 24.40
C SER A 246 -15.70 6.87 23.27
N VAL A 247 -14.93 7.54 22.42
CA VAL A 247 -14.13 6.90 21.37
C VAL A 247 -12.70 7.33 21.56
N PHE A 248 -11.78 6.38 21.57
CA PHE A 248 -10.35 6.66 21.64
C PHE A 248 -9.78 6.71 20.24
N ARG A 249 -9.07 7.78 19.90
CA ARG A 249 -8.26 7.87 18.68
C ARG A 249 -6.79 7.73 19.07
N LEU A 250 -6.15 6.74 18.48
CA LEU A 250 -4.73 6.46 18.64
C LEU A 250 -4.02 6.81 17.34
N THR A 251 -2.99 7.64 17.44
CA THR A 251 -2.16 8.05 16.29
C THR A 251 -0.84 7.30 16.32
N LEU A 252 -0.47 6.68 15.20
CA LEU A 252 0.78 5.96 15.02
C LEU A 252 1.64 6.66 13.97
N ASP A 253 2.95 6.63 14.14
CA ASP A 253 3.96 6.98 13.15
C ASP A 253 4.95 5.81 12.95
N SER A 254 6.01 6.02 12.15
CA SER A 254 7.03 4.99 11.89
C SER A 254 7.76 4.49 13.16
N HIS A 255 7.67 5.23 14.26
CA HIS A 255 8.30 4.94 15.56
C HIS A 255 7.34 4.26 16.56
N GLY A 256 6.07 4.04 16.19
CA GLY A 256 5.06 3.38 17.02
C GLY A 256 3.94 4.32 17.43
N LEU A 257 3.42 4.15 18.65
CA LEU A 257 2.34 5.00 19.16
C LEU A 257 2.88 6.41 19.43
N LEU A 258 2.23 7.41 18.83
CA LEU A 258 2.59 8.82 18.94
C LEU A 258 1.66 9.57 19.90
N ASP A 259 0.36 9.30 19.83
CA ASP A 259 -0.65 10.05 20.57
C ASP A 259 -1.88 9.17 20.89
N ILE A 260 -2.48 9.39 22.05
CA ILE A 260 -3.75 8.82 22.49
C ILE A 260 -4.64 9.99 22.91
N GLU A 261 -5.85 10.04 22.37
CA GLU A 261 -6.86 11.01 22.77
C GLU A 261 -8.21 10.33 22.98
N ARG A 262 -8.90 10.74 24.05
CA ARG A 262 -10.31 10.40 24.27
C ARG A 262 -11.21 11.46 23.65
N LEU A 263 -12.09 11.03 22.75
CA LEU A 263 -13.09 11.84 22.10
C LEU A 263 -14.48 11.58 22.70
N PRO A 264 -15.32 12.63 22.82
CA PRO A 264 -16.70 12.46 23.32
C PRO A 264 -17.58 11.67 22.36
N ASP A 265 -17.31 11.73 21.05
CA ASP A 265 -18.00 10.98 20.01
C ASP A 265 -17.05 10.75 18.82
N TRP A 266 -17.48 9.91 17.87
CA TRP A 266 -16.75 9.65 16.63
C TRP A 266 -16.50 10.95 15.85
N PRO A 267 -15.27 11.20 15.37
CA PRO A 267 -14.93 12.46 14.73
C PRO A 267 -15.69 12.65 13.40
N GLU A 268 -16.08 13.90 13.12
CA GLU A 268 -16.71 14.24 11.85
C GLU A 268 -15.77 13.98 10.66
N TYR A 269 -16.28 13.29 9.65
CA TYR A 269 -15.50 12.92 8.47
C TYR A 269 -14.91 14.17 7.80
N ARG A 270 -13.59 14.14 7.58
CA ARG A 270 -12.87 15.14 6.80
C ARG A 270 -11.92 14.44 5.84
N SER A 271 -12.00 14.82 4.57
CA SER A 271 -11.06 14.37 3.55
C SER A 271 -9.71 15.04 3.75
N CYS A 272 -8.89 14.48 4.64
CA CYS A 272 -7.52 14.92 4.88
C CYS A 272 -6.64 13.71 5.15
N ARG A 273 -5.94 13.25 4.11
CA ARG A 273 -5.03 12.10 4.19
C ARG A 273 -3.69 12.52 4.75
N TYR A 274 -3.22 11.76 5.74
CA TYR A 274 -1.87 11.90 6.27
C TYR A 274 -1.06 10.68 5.85
N GLN A 275 0.01 10.91 5.09
CA GLN A 275 0.87 9.82 4.61
C GLN A 275 1.79 9.29 5.72
N THR A 276 2.15 10.15 6.67
CA THR A 276 3.10 9.86 7.76
C THR A 276 2.46 9.21 8.97
N TYR A 277 1.13 9.33 9.12
CA TYR A 277 0.41 8.88 10.29
C TYR A 277 -0.65 7.85 9.94
N LYS A 278 -0.90 6.94 10.89
CA LYS A 278 -2.01 6.00 10.85
C LYS A 278 -2.85 6.15 12.11
N TYR A 279 -4.14 5.86 11.99
CA TYR A 279 -5.09 6.08 13.07
C TYR A 279 -5.82 4.79 13.39
N PHE A 280 -5.95 4.49 14.68
CA PHE A 280 -6.74 3.38 15.19
C PHE A 280 -7.82 3.91 16.14
N PHE A 281 -8.99 3.29 16.12
CA PHE A 281 -10.14 3.69 16.92
C PHE A 281 -10.62 2.54 17.80
N ILE A 282 -10.86 2.83 19.07
CA ILE A 282 -11.32 1.89 20.09
C ILE A 282 -12.53 2.52 20.78
N ASP A 283 -13.62 1.77 20.99
CA ASP A 283 -14.76 2.25 21.78
C ASP A 283 -14.56 2.03 23.29
N SER A 284 -15.44 2.58 24.13
CA SER A 284 -15.36 2.41 25.59
C SER A 284 -15.25 0.94 26.02
N ASP A 285 -16.05 0.04 25.45
CA ASP A 285 -16.10 -1.37 25.84
C ASP A 285 -14.77 -2.09 25.56
N GLU A 286 -14.15 -1.79 24.40
CA GLU A 286 -12.85 -2.32 24.04
C GLU A 286 -11.71 -1.65 24.84
N ALA A 287 -11.85 -0.37 25.18
CA ALA A 287 -10.88 0.38 25.97
C ALA A 287 -10.78 -0.15 27.40
N GLU A 288 -11.89 -0.49 28.05
CA GLU A 288 -11.92 -1.13 29.37
C GLU A 288 -11.17 -2.47 29.41
N ARG A 289 -11.04 -3.14 28.26
CA ARG A 289 -10.36 -4.43 28.12
C ARG A 289 -8.94 -4.30 27.58
N THR A 290 -8.49 -3.08 27.31
CA THR A 290 -7.18 -2.78 26.73
C THR A 290 -6.29 -2.12 27.77
N TRP A 291 -5.04 -2.57 27.82
CA TRP A 291 -4.06 -2.06 28.78
C TRP A 291 -2.87 -1.43 28.06
N ILE A 292 -2.24 -0.42 28.65
CA ILE A 292 -1.13 0.33 28.07
C ILE A 292 0.06 0.35 29.03
N TYR A 293 1.23 0.04 28.49
CA TYR A 293 2.53 0.19 29.13
C TYR A 293 3.20 1.46 28.65
N PHE A 294 3.77 2.23 29.57
CA PHE A 294 4.66 3.34 29.23
C PHE A 294 6.11 2.97 29.54
N ARG A 295 7.01 3.28 28.61
CA ARG A 295 8.44 3.09 28.82
C ARG A 295 9.32 4.01 27.97
N PHE A 296 10.29 4.69 28.58
CA PHE A 296 11.20 5.63 27.88
C PHE A 296 10.43 6.63 26.98
N GLY A 297 9.36 7.20 27.53
CA GLY A 297 8.47 8.10 26.80
C GLY A 297 7.65 7.45 25.68
N HIS A 298 7.71 6.14 25.47
CA HIS A 298 6.93 5.39 24.48
C HIS A 298 5.79 4.63 25.13
N ALA A 299 4.84 4.16 24.32
CA ALA A 299 3.71 3.39 24.79
C ALA A 299 3.50 2.11 23.97
N ARG A 300 3.06 1.04 24.64
CA ARG A 300 2.68 -0.23 24.02
C ARG A 300 1.42 -0.79 24.62
N MET A 301 0.49 -1.19 23.77
CA MET A 301 -0.80 -1.76 24.15
C MET A 301 -0.74 -3.27 24.29
N LYS A 302 -1.53 -3.76 25.24
CA LYS A 302 -1.92 -5.16 25.38
C LYS A 302 -3.40 -5.26 25.02
N LEU A 303 -3.61 -5.69 23.78
CA LEU A 303 -4.92 -5.94 23.21
C LEU A 303 -5.56 -7.18 23.86
N SER A 304 -6.84 -7.10 24.20
CA SER A 304 -7.58 -8.25 24.75
C SER A 304 -7.61 -9.41 23.73
N PRO A 305 -7.39 -10.67 24.15
CA PRO A 305 -7.58 -11.84 23.30
C PRO A 305 -8.99 -11.98 22.71
N SER A 306 -9.97 -11.29 23.30
CA SER A 306 -11.37 -11.28 22.87
C SER A 306 -11.66 -10.32 21.71
N LEU A 307 -10.66 -9.59 21.19
CA LEU A 307 -10.84 -8.78 19.99
C LEU A 307 -11.23 -9.70 18.83
N SER A 308 -12.53 -9.74 18.57
CA SER A 308 -13.14 -10.54 17.51
C SER A 308 -12.79 -10.03 16.11
N ARG A 309 -12.25 -8.80 16.02
CA ARG A 309 -11.93 -8.10 14.78
C ARG A 309 -10.43 -7.80 14.69
N PRO A 310 -9.82 -7.93 13.51
CA PRO A 310 -8.45 -7.46 13.29
C PRO A 310 -8.37 -5.95 13.48
N VAL A 311 -7.22 -5.47 13.96
CA VAL A 311 -6.94 -4.03 14.13
C VAL A 311 -6.98 -3.34 12.76
N GLN A 312 -7.85 -2.35 12.61
CA GLN A 312 -8.04 -1.57 11.38
C GLN A 312 -7.35 -0.22 11.50
N LEU A 313 -6.29 -0.01 10.72
CA LEU A 313 -5.53 1.24 10.72
C LEU A 313 -5.98 2.13 9.58
N TRP A 314 -6.45 3.34 9.85
CA TRP A 314 -6.90 4.29 8.84
C TRP A 314 -5.79 5.27 8.45
N ASP A 315 -5.80 5.72 7.19
CA ASP A 315 -4.92 6.78 6.69
C ASP A 315 -5.46 8.21 6.91
N ILE A 316 -6.58 8.33 7.63
CA ILE A 316 -7.24 9.59 7.98
C ILE A 316 -7.61 9.64 9.48
N PRO A 317 -7.52 10.82 10.13
CA PRO A 317 -7.83 11.00 11.55
C PRO A 317 -9.34 11.05 11.85
N SER A 318 -10.18 11.09 10.81
CA SER A 318 -11.63 11.09 10.96
C SER A 318 -12.30 10.22 9.89
N PRO A 319 -12.19 8.88 10.02
CA PRO A 319 -12.81 7.95 9.08
C PRO A 319 -14.34 7.99 9.13
N PRO A 320 -15.02 7.48 8.09
CA PRO A 320 -16.47 7.34 8.12
C PRO A 320 -16.94 6.57 9.36
N ASN A 321 -17.92 7.13 10.07
CA ASN A 321 -18.43 6.53 11.30
C ASN A 321 -19.12 5.18 10.99
N PRO A 322 -18.69 4.07 11.61
CA PRO A 322 -19.26 2.74 11.38
C PRO A 322 -20.72 2.64 11.81
N ARG A 323 -21.19 3.54 12.69
CA ARG A 323 -22.59 3.64 13.14
C ARG A 323 -23.45 4.48 12.20
N THR A 324 -22.86 5.21 11.25
CA THR A 324 -23.61 6.07 10.34
C THR A 324 -24.39 5.26 9.30
N LYS A 325 -25.66 5.64 9.17
CA LYS A 325 -26.55 5.21 8.09
C LYS A 325 -25.96 5.64 6.73
N GLY A 326 -25.50 4.69 5.91
CA GLY A 326 -24.94 4.96 4.58
C GLY A 326 -23.51 4.44 4.37
N LEU A 327 -22.95 3.74 5.36
CA LEU A 327 -21.72 2.96 5.21
C LEU A 327 -22.06 1.50 4.88
N GLU A 328 -21.47 0.96 3.82
CA GLU A 328 -21.64 -0.42 3.37
C GLU A 328 -20.27 -1.04 3.09
N VAL A 329 -19.98 -2.18 3.71
CA VAL A 329 -18.77 -2.97 3.43
C VAL A 329 -19.15 -4.07 2.44
N LEU A 330 -18.55 -4.02 1.26
CA LEU A 330 -18.84 -4.92 0.14
C LEU A 330 -17.99 -6.19 0.18
N LEU A 331 -16.74 -6.08 0.66
CA LEU A 331 -15.82 -7.20 0.84
C LEU A 331 -15.26 -7.19 2.26
N PHE A 332 -15.19 -8.37 2.88
CA PHE A 332 -14.66 -8.55 4.23
C PHE A 332 -13.39 -9.41 4.21
N PRO A 333 -12.32 -8.98 4.91
CA PRO A 333 -11.09 -9.75 4.99
C PRO A 333 -11.32 -11.04 5.80
N ARG A 334 -10.79 -12.18 5.32
CA ARG A 334 -10.79 -13.42 6.08
C ARG A 334 -9.59 -13.40 7.03
N ARG A 335 -9.85 -13.09 8.31
CA ARG A 335 -9.02 -13.29 9.51
C ARG A 335 -7.49 -13.17 9.31
N VAL A 336 -6.89 -12.20 10.01
CA VAL A 336 -5.49 -12.08 10.49
C VAL A 336 -4.64 -10.95 9.86
N ASP A 337 -5.05 -10.32 8.78
CA ASP A 337 -4.27 -9.18 8.26
C ASP A 337 -4.67 -7.88 8.98
N ALA A 338 -3.76 -7.29 9.78
CA ALA A 338 -3.95 -5.90 10.17
C ALA A 338 -3.83 -5.07 8.88
N THR A 339 -4.98 -4.64 8.39
CA THR A 339 -5.14 -4.11 7.05
C THR A 339 -5.17 -2.60 7.18
N CYS A 340 -4.08 -1.93 6.81
CA CYS A 340 -4.09 -0.49 6.69
C CYS A 340 -5.16 -0.10 5.65
N ILE A 341 -6.23 0.54 6.09
CA ILE A 341 -7.34 1.03 5.29
C ILE A 341 -6.92 2.35 4.67
N ARG A 342 -6.97 2.39 3.34
CA ARG A 342 -6.80 3.59 2.53
C ARG A 342 -8.16 4.16 2.18
N THR A 343 -8.26 5.48 2.17
CA THR A 343 -9.52 6.18 1.86
C THR A 343 -9.38 7.01 0.60
N LEU A 344 -10.41 7.02 -0.23
CA LEU A 344 -10.53 7.81 -1.45
C LEU A 344 -11.77 8.69 -1.32
N ASP A 345 -11.56 10.01 -1.28
CA ASP A 345 -12.63 11.00 -1.40
C ASP A 345 -13.05 11.12 -2.87
N LEU A 346 -14.25 10.65 -3.17
CA LEU A 346 -14.76 10.60 -4.54
C LEU A 346 -15.31 11.95 -5.02
N ARG A 347 -15.41 12.96 -4.14
CA ARG A 347 -15.92 14.29 -4.49
C ARG A 347 -14.83 15.21 -5.04
N ASN A 348 -13.57 14.95 -4.69
CA ASN A 348 -12.42 15.82 -5.00
C ASN A 348 -11.34 15.10 -5.81
N ILE A 349 -11.76 14.40 -6.87
CA ILE A 349 -10.87 13.64 -7.76
C ILE A 349 -11.13 13.96 -9.23
N THR A 350 -10.10 13.78 -10.04
CA THR A 350 -10.12 13.98 -11.51
C THR A 350 -10.21 12.65 -12.27
N GLY A 351 -10.06 11.54 -11.56
CA GLY A 351 -10.17 10.19 -12.09
C GLY A 351 -9.68 9.15 -11.09
N ILE A 352 -9.84 7.88 -11.44
CA ILE A 352 -9.38 6.74 -10.63
C ILE A 352 -8.68 5.75 -11.55
N THR A 353 -7.46 5.32 -11.21
CA THR A 353 -6.83 4.16 -11.85
C THR A 353 -7.05 2.90 -11.01
N PHE A 354 -7.51 1.84 -11.68
CA PHE A 354 -7.69 0.50 -11.14
C PHE A 354 -6.55 -0.38 -11.65
N PHE A 355 -5.88 -1.09 -10.74
CA PHE A 355 -4.80 -2.01 -11.10
C PHE A 355 -5.30 -3.45 -11.02
N TYR A 356 -5.21 -4.16 -12.13
CA TYR A 356 -5.58 -5.56 -12.22
C TYR A 356 -4.36 -6.45 -12.47
N TYR A 357 -4.38 -7.64 -11.88
CA TYR A 357 -3.45 -8.73 -12.18
C TYR A 357 -4.23 -10.04 -12.15
N ARG A 358 -4.24 -10.77 -13.26
CA ARG A 358 -4.99 -12.02 -13.42
C ARG A 358 -6.43 -11.86 -12.95
N GLY A 359 -7.07 -10.77 -13.35
CA GLY A 359 -8.48 -10.49 -13.04
C GLY A 359 -8.77 -10.09 -11.58
N THR A 360 -7.76 -10.11 -10.72
CA THR A 360 -7.84 -9.66 -9.33
C THR A 360 -7.57 -8.17 -9.25
N LEU A 361 -8.43 -7.42 -8.54
CA LEU A 361 -8.19 -6.01 -8.27
C LEU A 361 -7.08 -5.86 -7.23
N MET A 362 -5.90 -5.49 -7.71
CA MET A 362 -4.69 -5.36 -6.91
C MET A 362 -4.60 -4.02 -6.20
N GLY A 363 -5.17 -2.94 -6.73
CA GLY A 363 -5.04 -1.64 -6.10
C GLY A 363 -5.87 -0.56 -6.77
N LEU A 364 -5.91 0.60 -6.11
CA LEU A 364 -6.63 1.79 -6.55
C LEU A 364 -5.74 3.02 -6.38
N HIS A 365 -5.83 3.95 -7.33
CA HIS A 365 -5.22 5.27 -7.22
C HIS A 365 -6.23 6.36 -7.56
N ALA A 366 -6.44 7.30 -6.63
CA ALA A 366 -7.25 8.49 -6.85
C ALA A 366 -6.40 9.61 -7.44
N HIS A 367 -6.72 10.03 -8.67
CA HIS A 367 -6.04 11.15 -9.32
C HIS A 367 -6.59 12.47 -8.78
N THR A 368 -5.69 13.32 -8.30
CA THR A 368 -6.00 14.68 -7.82
C THR A 368 -5.04 15.68 -8.45
N LEU A 369 -5.28 16.98 -8.28
CA LEU A 369 -4.35 18.02 -8.75
C LEU A 369 -2.94 17.85 -8.15
N GLY A 370 -2.83 17.41 -6.89
CA GLY A 370 -1.55 17.17 -6.21
C GLY A 370 -0.94 15.79 -6.46
N GLY A 371 -1.73 14.83 -6.97
CA GLY A 371 -1.30 13.48 -7.31
C GLY A 371 -1.90 13.06 -8.64
N PRO A 372 -1.40 13.59 -9.77
CA PRO A 372 -2.01 13.37 -11.08
C PRO A 372 -1.60 12.04 -11.72
N THR A 373 -0.58 11.35 -11.20
CA THR A 373 -0.05 10.10 -11.75
C THR A 373 -0.09 8.97 -10.74
N ALA A 374 -0.45 7.78 -11.21
CA ALA A 374 -0.55 6.58 -10.39
C ALA A 374 0.79 5.83 -10.21
N LEU A 375 1.88 6.35 -10.79
CA LEU A 375 3.22 5.73 -10.78
C LEU A 375 3.76 5.47 -9.37
N THR A 376 3.52 6.39 -8.43
CA THR A 376 3.94 6.22 -7.04
C THR A 376 3.23 5.05 -6.37
N THR A 377 1.94 4.84 -6.67
CA THR A 377 1.19 3.71 -6.12
C THR A 377 1.73 2.38 -6.61
N VAL A 378 2.16 2.28 -7.87
CA VAL A 378 2.80 1.05 -8.36
C VAL A 378 4.16 0.83 -7.71
N ARG A 379 5.03 1.85 -7.69
CA ARG A 379 6.37 1.72 -7.13
C ARG A 379 6.39 1.41 -5.63
N ASP A 380 5.48 2.01 -4.88
CA ASP A 380 5.50 1.93 -3.41
C ASP A 380 4.69 0.75 -2.87
N ILE A 381 3.72 0.23 -3.63
CA ILE A 381 2.75 -0.77 -3.13
C ILE A 381 2.65 -2.01 -4.01
N LEU A 382 2.77 -1.87 -5.34
CA LEU A 382 2.51 -2.96 -6.29
C LEU A 382 3.76 -3.36 -7.09
N SER A 383 4.95 -3.04 -6.59
CA SER A 383 6.23 -3.27 -7.29
C SER A 383 6.45 -4.75 -7.63
N ASP A 384 6.02 -5.66 -6.76
CA ASP A 384 6.11 -7.11 -6.95
C ASP A 384 5.31 -7.63 -8.17
N TYR A 385 4.36 -6.82 -8.67
CA TYR A 385 3.48 -7.19 -9.77
C TYR A 385 3.86 -6.53 -11.10
N GLU A 386 4.79 -5.57 -11.09
CA GLU A 386 5.31 -4.97 -12.31
C GLU A 386 6.22 -5.99 -13.05
N PRO A 387 6.17 -6.13 -14.39
CA PRO A 387 5.41 -5.33 -15.37
C PRO A 387 3.98 -5.82 -15.69
N TYR A 388 3.48 -6.85 -15.02
CA TYR A 388 2.27 -7.60 -15.40
C TYR A 388 0.94 -6.94 -14.97
N LEU A 389 0.96 -5.66 -14.58
CA LEU A 389 -0.24 -4.94 -14.13
C LEU A 389 -1.00 -4.33 -15.31
N VAL A 390 -2.31 -4.53 -15.34
CA VAL A 390 -3.24 -3.81 -16.23
C VAL A 390 -3.75 -2.56 -15.54
N TRP A 391 -3.58 -1.40 -16.19
CA TRP A 391 -3.96 -0.10 -15.65
C TRP A 391 -5.22 0.41 -16.32
N ILE A 392 -6.34 0.44 -15.61
CA ILE A 392 -7.59 0.99 -16.15
C ILE A 392 -7.89 2.33 -15.50
N TYR A 393 -7.69 3.41 -16.24
CA TYR A 393 -8.03 4.75 -15.81
C TYR A 393 -9.49 5.05 -16.12
N MET A 394 -10.26 5.49 -15.13
CA MET A 394 -11.60 6.04 -15.29
C MET A 394 -11.54 7.56 -15.04
N PRO A 395 -11.77 8.41 -16.05
CA PRO A 395 -11.80 9.85 -15.86
C PRO A 395 -13.06 10.30 -15.09
N ILE A 396 -12.93 11.38 -14.32
CA ILE A 396 -14.06 12.09 -13.71
C ILE A 396 -13.94 13.54 -14.15
N ALA A 397 -14.80 13.92 -15.11
CA ALA A 397 -14.79 15.25 -15.69
C ALA A 397 -15.12 16.34 -14.66
N HIS A 398 -14.71 17.56 -14.95
CA HIS A 398 -15.02 18.71 -14.08
C HIS A 398 -16.53 18.90 -13.93
N GLY A 399 -17.03 18.94 -12.69
CA GLY A 399 -18.45 19.05 -12.40
C GLY A 399 -19.24 17.73 -12.55
N ASP A 400 -18.59 16.64 -12.95
CA ASP A 400 -19.16 15.30 -12.89
C ASP A 400 -19.03 14.71 -11.48
N ARG A 401 -19.79 13.64 -11.21
CA ARG A 401 -19.72 12.90 -9.95
C ARG A 401 -20.17 11.45 -10.15
N ILE A 402 -19.64 10.56 -9.32
CA ILE A 402 -20.07 9.17 -9.27
C ILE A 402 -21.43 9.09 -8.59
N MET A 403 -22.42 8.56 -9.30
CA MET A 403 -23.80 8.39 -8.86
C MET A 403 -24.09 6.98 -8.36
N ARG A 404 -23.32 5.99 -8.81
CA ARG A 404 -23.49 4.58 -8.45
C ARG A 404 -22.16 3.85 -8.41
N PHE A 405 -22.07 2.88 -7.50
CA PHE A 405 -21.02 1.88 -7.47
C PHE A 405 -21.63 0.49 -7.33
N GLY A 406 -21.10 -0.47 -8.07
CA GLY A 406 -21.44 -1.88 -8.01
C GLY A 406 -20.19 -2.75 -8.09
N LEU A 407 -20.27 -3.90 -7.44
CA LEU A 407 -19.22 -4.92 -7.39
C LEU A 407 -19.81 -6.27 -7.77
N ARG A 408 -19.14 -6.97 -8.67
CA ARG A 408 -19.37 -8.37 -8.98
C ARG A 408 -18.11 -9.15 -8.62
N THR A 409 -18.28 -10.26 -7.91
CA THR A 409 -17.15 -11.15 -7.58
C THR A 409 -17.40 -12.57 -8.05
N TRP A 410 -16.32 -13.21 -8.47
CA TRP A 410 -16.25 -14.63 -8.74
C TRP A 410 -15.01 -15.21 -8.07
N ARG A 411 -15.15 -16.37 -7.44
CA ARG A 411 -14.07 -17.05 -6.74
C ARG A 411 -13.43 -18.12 -7.60
N ASN A 412 -12.13 -17.98 -7.85
CA ASN A 412 -11.36 -19.04 -8.49
C ASN A 412 -10.74 -19.98 -7.43
N ASP A 413 -11.46 -21.04 -7.07
CA ASP A 413 -10.98 -22.04 -6.10
C ASP A 413 -9.78 -22.87 -6.60
N ARG A 414 -9.36 -22.70 -7.87
CA ARG A 414 -8.22 -23.42 -8.47
C ARG A 414 -6.89 -22.66 -8.36
N GLU A 415 -6.90 -21.39 -7.95
CA GLU A 415 -5.68 -20.62 -7.68
C GLU A 415 -5.29 -20.71 -6.20
N GLU A 416 -3.98 -20.76 -5.91
CA GLU A 416 -3.45 -20.61 -4.55
C GLU A 416 -2.59 -19.34 -4.44
N PRO A 417 -2.95 -18.38 -3.56
CA PRO A 417 -4.19 -18.35 -2.78
C PRO A 417 -5.43 -18.12 -3.67
N ALA A 418 -6.59 -18.64 -3.24
CA ALA A 418 -7.85 -18.45 -3.96
C ALA A 418 -8.20 -16.96 -3.97
N ASN A 419 -8.04 -16.32 -5.14
CA ASN A 419 -8.29 -14.90 -5.32
C ASN A 419 -9.75 -14.65 -5.74
N HIS A 420 -10.27 -13.48 -5.38
CA HIS A 420 -11.55 -13.01 -5.91
C HIS A 420 -11.25 -12.23 -7.18
N HIS A 421 -11.75 -12.73 -8.29
CA HIS A 421 -11.80 -11.91 -9.48
C HIS A 421 -12.93 -10.89 -9.31
N MET A 422 -12.71 -9.65 -9.75
CA MET A 422 -13.59 -8.53 -9.42
C MET A 422 -13.95 -7.71 -10.66
N ALA A 423 -15.25 -7.59 -10.94
CA ALA A 423 -15.77 -6.62 -11.90
C ALA A 423 -16.43 -5.45 -11.17
N LEU A 424 -16.20 -4.23 -11.63
CA LEU A 424 -16.76 -3.01 -11.07
C LEU A 424 -17.71 -2.36 -12.07
N LEU A 425 -18.82 -1.84 -11.55
CA LEU A 425 -19.74 -1.00 -12.31
C LEU A 425 -19.83 0.35 -11.62
N MET A 426 -19.46 1.41 -12.32
CA MET A 426 -19.62 2.77 -11.81
C MET A 426 -20.43 3.61 -12.79
N THR A 427 -21.35 4.40 -12.28
CA THR A 427 -22.14 5.32 -13.11
C THR A 427 -21.78 6.74 -12.72
N THR A 428 -21.37 7.55 -13.69
CA THR A 428 -21.18 9.00 -13.54
C THR A 428 -22.39 9.75 -14.07
N LYS A 429 -22.54 11.02 -13.68
CA LYS A 429 -23.67 11.84 -14.10
C LYS A 429 -23.55 12.26 -15.58
N LEU A 430 -22.34 12.57 -16.07
CA LEU A 430 -22.15 13.03 -17.44
C LEU A 430 -21.79 11.89 -18.41
N ALA A 431 -20.91 10.97 -18.00
CA ALA A 431 -20.42 9.91 -18.90
C ALA A 431 -21.20 8.59 -18.82
N GLY A 432 -22.14 8.44 -17.88
CA GLY A 432 -22.95 7.23 -17.72
C GLY A 432 -22.16 6.06 -17.14
N ASP A 433 -22.47 4.84 -17.59
CA ASP A 433 -21.94 3.59 -17.03
C ASP A 433 -20.51 3.26 -17.53
N PHE A 434 -19.66 2.88 -16.58
CA PHE A 434 -18.32 2.30 -16.73
C PHE A 434 -18.33 0.89 -16.17
N SER A 435 -17.96 -0.09 -16.99
CA SER A 435 -17.77 -1.48 -16.56
C SER A 435 -16.29 -1.82 -16.65
N LEU A 436 -15.70 -2.21 -15.51
CA LEU A 436 -14.26 -2.45 -15.38
C LEU A 436 -14.02 -3.86 -14.86
N GLY A 437 -12.89 -4.46 -15.26
CA GLY A 437 -12.50 -5.79 -14.83
C GLY A 437 -13.09 -6.92 -15.67
N PRO A 438 -12.65 -8.16 -15.40
CA PRO A 438 -13.12 -9.34 -16.11
C PRO A 438 -14.60 -9.61 -15.87
N ASN A 439 -15.26 -10.17 -16.89
CA ASN A 439 -16.68 -10.47 -16.83
C ASN A 439 -16.93 -11.97 -16.74
N PHE A 440 -17.67 -12.40 -15.71
CA PHE A 440 -17.94 -13.80 -15.42
C PHE A 440 -19.42 -14.12 -15.67
N ASN A 441 -19.67 -15.25 -16.33
CA ASN A 441 -21.02 -15.81 -16.44
C ASN A 441 -21.44 -16.57 -15.16
N GLU A 442 -20.47 -17.06 -14.39
CA GLU A 442 -20.68 -17.76 -13.13
C GLU A 442 -20.59 -16.73 -12.00
N GLU A 443 -21.72 -16.45 -11.36
CA GLU A 443 -21.84 -15.41 -10.32
C GLU A 443 -21.76 -16.03 -8.93
N ASP A 444 -20.88 -15.52 -8.07
CA ASP A 444 -20.99 -15.75 -6.63
C ASP A 444 -21.82 -14.66 -5.96
N MET A 445 -21.52 -13.37 -6.23
CA MET A 445 -22.22 -12.23 -5.63
C MET A 445 -22.23 -10.98 -6.53
N ASN A 446 -23.39 -10.31 -6.60
CA ASN A 446 -23.55 -8.96 -7.17
C ASN A 446 -23.99 -8.00 -6.06
N TYR A 447 -23.24 -6.91 -5.87
CA TYR A 447 -23.55 -5.86 -4.91
C TYR A 447 -23.71 -4.52 -5.62
N ILE A 448 -24.71 -3.74 -5.21
CA ILE A 448 -24.92 -2.37 -5.66
C ILE A 448 -25.11 -1.51 -4.42
N PHE A 449 -24.26 -0.49 -4.29
CA PHE A 449 -24.35 0.47 -3.20
C PHE A 449 -25.66 1.27 -3.30
N GLN A 450 -26.38 1.37 -2.18
CA GLN A 450 -27.73 1.95 -2.17
C GLN A 450 -27.75 3.49 -2.12
N GLY A 451 -26.59 4.12 -1.86
CA GLY A 451 -26.46 5.57 -1.77
C GLY A 451 -25.73 6.21 -2.95
N THR A 452 -25.51 7.52 -2.85
CA THR A 452 -24.55 8.24 -3.70
C THR A 452 -23.17 8.13 -3.06
N PRO A 453 -22.19 7.46 -3.68
CA PRO A 453 -20.90 7.19 -3.06
C PRO A 453 -20.09 8.48 -2.90
N ALA A 454 -19.63 8.76 -1.68
CA ALA A 454 -18.81 9.93 -1.36
C ALA A 454 -17.38 9.54 -0.99
N VAL A 455 -17.22 8.39 -0.33
CA VAL A 455 -15.93 7.87 0.12
C VAL A 455 -15.86 6.40 -0.25
N LEU A 456 -14.76 6.00 -0.87
CA LEU A 456 -14.38 4.61 -1.08
C LEU A 456 -13.23 4.28 -0.14
N PHE A 457 -13.25 3.12 0.51
CA PHE A 457 -12.15 2.68 1.34
C PHE A 457 -11.80 1.23 1.07
N HIS A 458 -10.52 0.91 1.14
CA HIS A 458 -10.02 -0.43 0.86
C HIS A 458 -8.79 -0.75 1.71
N ASN A 459 -8.48 -2.03 1.93
CA ASN A 459 -7.21 -2.37 2.56
C ASN A 459 -6.02 -2.10 1.62
N THR A 460 -4.86 -1.88 2.22
CA THR A 460 -3.58 -1.96 1.53
C THR A 460 -3.46 -3.38 0.97
N PRO A 461 -3.20 -3.52 -0.34
CA PRO A 461 -3.16 -4.81 -1.00
C PRO A 461 -2.14 -5.74 -0.34
N ALA A 462 -2.54 -6.98 -0.09
CA ALA A 462 -1.63 -8.05 0.31
C ALA A 462 -1.37 -8.97 -0.90
N LYS A 463 -0.62 -10.06 -0.68
CA LYS A 463 -0.47 -11.15 -1.67
C LYS A 463 -1.86 -11.74 -1.96
N GLY A 464 -2.52 -11.27 -3.02
CA GLY A 464 -3.90 -11.61 -3.38
C GLY A 464 -4.83 -10.40 -3.60
N GLY A 465 -4.31 -9.17 -3.54
CA GLY A 465 -5.04 -7.96 -3.92
C GLY A 465 -5.90 -7.36 -2.79
N ILE A 466 -6.94 -6.62 -3.19
CA ILE A 466 -7.88 -5.98 -2.26
C ILE A 466 -8.83 -7.03 -1.69
N THR A 467 -8.92 -7.11 -0.35
CA THR A 467 -9.77 -8.06 0.40
C THR A 467 -10.78 -7.38 1.31
N LEU A 468 -10.62 -6.07 1.55
CA LEU A 468 -11.58 -5.18 2.17
C LEU A 468 -11.92 -4.08 1.17
N LEU A 469 -13.20 -3.90 0.87
CA LEU A 469 -13.71 -2.82 0.04
C LEU A 469 -15.03 -2.34 0.62
N GLY A 470 -15.15 -1.04 0.84
CA GLY A 470 -16.38 -0.45 1.35
C GLY A 470 -16.58 0.98 0.89
N LEU A 471 -17.82 1.45 1.05
CA LEU A 471 -18.28 2.75 0.62
C LEU A 471 -18.99 3.45 1.75
N ALA A 472 -18.87 4.78 1.78
CA ALA A 472 -19.71 5.64 2.58
C ALA A 472 -20.30 6.74 1.70
N GLY A 473 -21.54 7.11 1.94
CA GLY A 473 -22.23 8.09 1.13
C GLY A 473 -23.61 8.48 1.63
N ASP A 474 -24.24 9.37 0.87
CA ASP A 474 -25.57 9.88 1.19
C ASP A 474 -26.64 8.87 0.77
N LYS A 475 -27.65 8.64 1.62
CA LYS A 475 -28.71 7.65 1.37
C LYS A 475 -29.63 8.00 0.20
N THR A 476 -29.66 9.25 -0.22
CA THR A 476 -30.48 9.68 -1.35
C THR A 476 -29.77 9.33 -2.65
N GLN A 477 -30.22 8.25 -3.28
CA GLN A 477 -29.89 7.98 -4.67
C GLN A 477 -30.89 8.72 -5.58
N GLU A 478 -30.38 9.40 -6.60
CA GLU A 478 -31.24 9.82 -7.71
C GLU A 478 -31.83 8.57 -8.38
N ARG A 479 -33.09 8.64 -8.85
CA ARG A 479 -33.72 7.50 -9.52
C ARG A 479 -33.02 7.22 -10.84
N LEU A 480 -32.09 6.27 -10.83
CA LEU A 480 -31.40 5.79 -12.01
C LEU A 480 -32.02 4.47 -12.50
N ARG A 481 -31.88 4.17 -13.79
CA ARG A 481 -32.30 2.87 -14.37
C ARG A 481 -31.59 1.71 -13.67
N ALA A 482 -32.21 0.54 -13.63
CA ALA A 482 -31.58 -0.64 -13.01
C ALA A 482 -30.18 -0.88 -13.59
N PRO A 483 -29.15 -1.05 -12.74
CA PRO A 483 -27.80 -1.30 -13.22
C PRO A 483 -27.77 -2.61 -14.01
N ARG A 484 -26.99 -2.61 -15.09
CA ARG A 484 -26.71 -3.81 -15.86
C ARG A 484 -25.21 -3.94 -15.94
N PHE A 485 -24.66 -4.91 -15.23
CA PHE A 485 -23.35 -5.41 -15.59
C PHE A 485 -23.48 -5.99 -17.01
N PRO A 486 -22.61 -5.63 -17.95
CA PRO A 486 -22.60 -6.29 -19.25
C PRO A 486 -22.41 -7.80 -19.02
N ILE A 487 -22.90 -8.62 -19.95
CA ILE A 487 -22.60 -10.06 -19.97
C ILE A 487 -21.71 -10.30 -21.18
N ILE A 488 -20.48 -10.74 -20.94
CA ILE A 488 -19.50 -11.02 -21.97
C ILE A 488 -19.00 -12.44 -21.70
N ALA A 489 -19.19 -13.32 -22.68
CA ALA A 489 -18.71 -14.69 -22.59
C ALA A 489 -17.18 -14.70 -22.76
N LEU A 490 -16.44 -14.95 -21.68
CA LEU A 490 -15.02 -15.30 -21.74
C LEU A 490 -14.87 -16.79 -22.07
N SER A 491 -13.82 -17.14 -22.81
CA SER A 491 -13.45 -18.55 -23.01
C SER A 491 -12.89 -19.16 -21.73
N ILE A 492 -13.01 -20.48 -21.55
CA ILE A 492 -12.49 -21.19 -20.37
C ILE A 492 -10.99 -20.93 -20.18
N ASP A 493 -10.20 -20.86 -21.25
CA ASP A 493 -8.77 -20.54 -21.18
C ASP A 493 -8.51 -19.10 -20.69
N GLN A 494 -9.35 -18.14 -21.09
CA GLN A 494 -9.29 -16.77 -20.55
C GLN A 494 -9.68 -16.73 -19.08
N LEU A 495 -10.67 -17.52 -18.65
CA LEU A 495 -11.03 -17.66 -17.24
C LEU A 495 -9.92 -18.32 -16.40
N ILE A 496 -9.28 -19.38 -16.92
CA ILE A 496 -8.24 -20.15 -16.22
C ILE A 496 -6.92 -19.37 -16.11
N ASN A 497 -6.56 -18.57 -17.10
CA ASN A 497 -5.32 -17.79 -17.10
C ASN A 497 -5.47 -16.42 -16.41
N GLY A 498 -6.58 -16.17 -15.71
CA GLY A 498 -6.79 -14.94 -14.93
C GLY A 498 -7.61 -13.86 -15.63
N GLY A 499 -7.86 -13.94 -16.93
CA GLY A 499 -8.82 -13.06 -17.59
C GLY A 499 -8.45 -11.59 -17.54
N ASP A 500 -7.20 -11.24 -17.87
CA ASP A 500 -6.75 -9.85 -17.91
C ASP A 500 -7.50 -8.99 -18.94
N ALA A 501 -8.24 -9.62 -19.85
CA ALA A 501 -9.00 -8.99 -20.91
C ALA A 501 -10.18 -8.16 -20.39
N ILE A 502 -10.02 -6.83 -20.39
CA ILE A 502 -11.08 -5.88 -20.04
C ILE A 502 -11.71 -5.32 -21.32
N THR A 503 -13.00 -5.59 -21.52
CA THR A 503 -13.75 -5.09 -22.68
C THR A 503 -14.46 -3.78 -22.37
N VAL A 504 -14.24 -2.77 -23.20
CA VAL A 504 -14.97 -1.51 -23.14
C VAL A 504 -15.58 -1.19 -24.50
N ASP A 505 -16.90 -0.99 -24.52
CA ASP A 505 -17.60 -0.40 -25.66
C ASP A 505 -17.71 1.12 -25.44
N ILE A 506 -17.14 1.90 -26.35
CA ILE A 506 -17.07 3.37 -26.27
C ILE A 506 -17.62 4.01 -27.54
N SER A 507 -18.54 4.96 -27.38
CA SER A 507 -19.06 5.75 -28.50
C SER A 507 -18.00 6.75 -28.95
N LEU A 508 -17.65 6.74 -30.24
CA LEU A 508 -16.81 7.78 -30.85
C LEU A 508 -17.65 9.01 -31.22
N LYS A 509 -18.97 8.87 -31.27
CA LYS A 509 -19.89 9.95 -31.66
C LYS A 509 -19.76 11.18 -30.77
N ASN A 510 -19.68 12.35 -31.41
CA ASN A 510 -19.62 13.68 -30.79
C ASN A 510 -18.41 13.88 -29.86
N ALA A 511 -17.33 13.11 -30.03
CA ALA A 511 -16.07 13.38 -29.34
C ALA A 511 -15.45 14.66 -29.92
N VAL A 512 -15.09 15.61 -29.04
CA VAL A 512 -14.48 16.89 -29.40
C VAL A 512 -12.96 16.87 -29.23
N ARG A 513 -12.43 15.88 -28.50
CA ARG A 513 -11.00 15.67 -28.30
C ARG A 513 -10.71 14.19 -28.01
N ILE A 514 -9.58 13.71 -28.51
CA ILE A 514 -9.03 12.40 -28.19
C ILE A 514 -7.56 12.52 -27.78
N ASP A 515 -7.22 11.88 -26.66
CA ASP A 515 -5.87 11.75 -26.13
C ASP A 515 -5.42 10.29 -26.29
N ILE A 516 -4.44 10.03 -27.16
CA ILE A 516 -3.97 8.69 -27.52
C ILE A 516 -2.68 8.37 -26.76
N PHE A 517 -2.68 7.28 -26.00
CA PHE A 517 -1.56 6.80 -25.20
C PHE A 517 -0.80 5.72 -25.96
N THR A 518 0.53 5.86 -26.01
CA THR A 518 1.40 4.93 -26.74
C THR A 518 2.54 4.44 -25.86
N GLU A 519 3.01 3.22 -26.09
CA GLU A 519 4.20 2.70 -25.44
C GLU A 519 5.45 3.42 -25.97
N ARG A 520 6.28 3.95 -25.07
CA ARG A 520 7.46 4.76 -25.41
C ARG A 520 8.47 4.05 -26.32
N SER A 521 8.70 2.76 -26.13
CA SER A 521 9.73 1.99 -26.85
C SER A 521 9.30 1.59 -28.26
N THR A 522 8.03 1.24 -28.44
CA THR A 522 7.50 0.63 -29.67
C THR A 522 6.58 1.56 -30.46
N GLY A 523 5.97 2.55 -29.80
CA GLY A 523 4.92 3.38 -30.35
C GLY A 523 3.55 2.70 -30.40
N TYR A 524 3.41 1.48 -29.87
CA TYR A 524 2.15 0.74 -29.91
C TYR A 524 1.08 1.38 -29.03
N LEU A 525 -0.17 1.28 -29.47
CA LEU A 525 -1.34 1.77 -28.74
C LEU A 525 -1.45 1.08 -27.39
N ARG A 526 -1.49 1.88 -26.33
CA ARG A 526 -1.86 1.45 -24.98
C ARG A 526 -3.33 1.73 -24.68
N GLY A 527 -3.85 2.87 -25.14
CA GLY A 527 -5.26 3.24 -24.91
C GLY A 527 -5.56 4.65 -25.38
N PHE A 528 -6.77 5.12 -25.16
CA PHE A 528 -7.17 6.50 -25.46
C PHE A 528 -8.27 7.01 -24.53
N ILE A 529 -8.31 8.33 -24.37
CA ILE A 529 -9.36 9.05 -23.64
C ILE A 529 -10.10 9.97 -24.63
N LEU A 530 -11.43 9.95 -24.58
CA LEU A 530 -12.32 10.82 -25.33
C LEU A 530 -12.93 11.87 -24.40
N GLU A 531 -13.01 13.10 -24.87
CA GLU A 531 -13.81 14.17 -24.28
C GLU A 531 -14.96 14.51 -25.24
N TYR A 532 -16.17 14.65 -24.70
CA TYR A 532 -17.39 14.94 -25.46
C TYR A 532 -17.80 16.41 -25.26
N GLU A 533 -18.67 16.90 -26.15
CA GLU A 533 -19.13 18.29 -26.13
C GLU A 533 -19.82 18.71 -24.81
N ASN A 534 -20.47 17.77 -24.13
CA ASN A 534 -21.08 18.00 -22.81
C ASN A 534 -20.07 18.00 -21.65
N GLY A 535 -18.76 17.91 -21.95
CA GLY A 535 -17.66 17.82 -20.98
C GLY A 535 -17.44 16.42 -20.41
N ALA A 536 -18.28 15.43 -20.74
CA ALA A 536 -18.07 14.05 -20.30
C ALA A 536 -16.74 13.51 -20.84
N GLN A 537 -16.15 12.57 -20.10
CA GLN A 537 -14.95 11.87 -20.54
C GLN A 537 -15.11 10.37 -20.43
N ARG A 538 -14.54 9.62 -21.37
CA ARG A 538 -14.48 8.15 -21.35
C ARG A 538 -13.11 7.67 -21.80
N SER A 539 -12.68 6.53 -21.30
CA SER A 539 -11.38 5.94 -21.58
C SER A 539 -11.53 4.50 -22.06
N ALA A 540 -10.56 4.03 -22.83
CA ALA A 540 -10.48 2.64 -23.28
C ALA A 540 -9.02 2.19 -23.40
N GLY A 541 -8.73 0.94 -23.03
CA GLY A 541 -7.37 0.41 -22.96
C GLY A 541 -6.60 0.85 -21.71
N GLN A 542 -5.27 0.63 -21.72
CA GLN A 542 -4.35 0.97 -20.65
C GLN A 542 -3.89 2.45 -20.67
N CYS A 543 -4.75 3.36 -20.27
CA CYS A 543 -4.42 4.80 -20.23
C CYS A 543 -3.57 5.17 -19.00
N ARG A 544 -2.23 5.10 -19.08
CA ARG A 544 -1.31 5.41 -17.96
C ARG A 544 -1.02 6.92 -17.85
N VAL A 545 -1.95 7.66 -17.25
CA VAL A 545 -1.89 9.13 -17.13
C VAL A 545 -0.61 9.61 -16.43
N GLY A 546 0.12 10.50 -17.10
CA GLY A 546 1.39 11.07 -16.64
C GLY A 546 2.60 10.14 -16.77
N VAL A 547 2.44 8.95 -17.36
CA VAL A 547 3.50 7.96 -17.54
C VAL A 547 3.81 7.78 -19.02
N ASP A 548 2.80 7.39 -19.81
CA ASP A 548 2.95 7.10 -21.22
C ASP A 548 2.92 8.37 -22.07
N PRO A 549 3.67 8.43 -23.20
CA PRO A 549 3.52 9.48 -24.21
C PRO A 549 2.08 9.61 -24.72
N VAL A 550 1.62 10.87 -24.86
CA VAL A 550 0.26 11.20 -25.30
C VAL A 550 0.28 12.05 -26.56
N THR A 551 -0.51 11.65 -27.56
CA THR A 551 -0.82 12.46 -28.75
C THR A 551 -2.25 12.97 -28.65
N VAL A 552 -2.46 14.28 -28.81
CA VAL A 552 -3.77 14.93 -28.68
C VAL A 552 -4.30 15.33 -30.05
N CYS A 553 -5.55 14.98 -30.35
CA CYS A 553 -6.27 15.41 -31.53
C CYS A 553 -7.56 16.13 -31.14
N HIS A 554 -7.70 17.39 -31.60
CA HIS A 554 -8.89 18.21 -31.39
C HIS A 554 -9.82 18.12 -32.59
N ARG A 555 -11.13 18.12 -32.32
CA ARG A 555 -12.21 17.96 -33.32
C ARG A 555 -11.89 16.84 -34.31
N PRO A 556 -11.78 15.59 -33.82
CA PRO A 556 -11.40 14.48 -34.65
C PRO A 556 -12.52 14.13 -35.64
N VAL A 557 -12.17 14.00 -36.93
CA VAL A 557 -13.12 13.64 -38.01
C VAL A 557 -13.03 12.16 -38.39
N SER A 558 -11.82 11.59 -38.30
CA SER A 558 -11.58 10.19 -38.65
C SER A 558 -10.71 9.49 -37.61
N PHE A 559 -11.06 8.24 -37.34
CA PHE A 559 -10.37 7.31 -36.45
C PHE A 559 -9.75 6.20 -37.30
N CYS A 560 -8.43 6.16 -37.40
CA CYS A 560 -7.71 5.22 -38.26
C CYS A 560 -6.76 4.37 -37.43
N TYR A 561 -6.84 3.05 -37.56
CA TYR A 561 -5.92 2.12 -36.91
C TYR A 561 -5.35 1.11 -37.89
N ARG A 562 -4.17 0.57 -37.60
CA ARG A 562 -3.59 -0.57 -38.31
C ARG A 562 -3.10 -1.62 -37.33
N THR A 563 -3.19 -2.88 -37.74
CA THR A 563 -2.63 -4.01 -36.99
C THR A 563 -1.18 -4.21 -37.37
N LEU A 564 -0.33 -4.33 -36.36
CA LEU A 564 1.07 -4.67 -36.44
C LEU A 564 1.25 -6.04 -35.78
N TYR A 565 2.07 -6.89 -36.39
CA TYR A 565 2.48 -8.16 -35.80
C TYR A 565 3.86 -7.98 -35.18
N GLY A 566 4.05 -8.54 -33.98
CA GLY A 566 5.38 -8.59 -33.37
C GLY A 566 6.38 -9.35 -34.25
N GLY A 567 7.67 -9.29 -33.90
CA GLY A 567 8.70 -10.11 -34.55
C GLY A 567 8.45 -11.61 -34.35
N ASP A 568 9.28 -12.48 -34.93
CA ASP A 568 9.08 -13.96 -34.93
C ASP A 568 8.83 -14.62 -33.56
N LEU A 569 9.18 -13.96 -32.45
CA LEU A 569 8.98 -14.43 -31.07
C LEU A 569 7.73 -13.86 -30.39
N ASP A 570 7.15 -12.79 -30.91
CA ASP A 570 5.97 -12.12 -30.33
C ASP A 570 4.74 -12.40 -31.19
N LYS A 571 3.90 -13.31 -30.71
CA LYS A 571 2.67 -13.74 -31.40
C LYS A 571 1.50 -12.78 -31.17
N ASN A 572 1.69 -11.72 -30.39
CA ASN A 572 0.61 -10.83 -30.02
C ASN A 572 0.30 -9.81 -31.13
N LYS A 573 -0.94 -9.33 -31.15
CA LYS A 573 -1.39 -8.28 -32.06
C LYS A 573 -1.17 -6.93 -31.41
N HIS A 574 -0.49 -6.06 -32.12
CA HIS A 574 -0.28 -4.67 -31.72
C HIS A 574 -1.04 -3.74 -32.66
N TYR A 575 -1.32 -2.54 -32.18
CA TYR A 575 -2.06 -1.56 -32.97
C TYR A 575 -1.36 -0.23 -32.94
N GLU A 576 -1.44 0.48 -34.05
CA GLU A 576 -1.12 1.89 -34.11
C GLU A 576 -2.41 2.65 -34.42
N LEU A 577 -2.61 3.77 -33.74
CA LEU A 577 -3.81 4.59 -33.84
C LEU A 577 -3.44 6.01 -34.21
N VAL A 578 -4.15 6.55 -35.20
CA VAL A 578 -4.02 7.93 -35.66
C VAL A 578 -5.41 8.54 -35.81
N CYS A 579 -5.55 9.80 -35.39
CA CYS A 579 -6.74 10.60 -35.62
C CYS A 579 -6.43 11.80 -36.49
N CYS A 580 -7.32 12.10 -37.44
CA CYS A 580 -7.24 13.32 -38.24
C CYS A 580 -8.20 14.38 -37.69
N SER A 581 -7.73 15.61 -37.55
CA SER A 581 -8.53 16.78 -37.15
C SER A 581 -9.19 17.44 -38.36
N GLU A 582 -10.28 18.17 -38.16
CA GLU A 582 -10.94 18.99 -39.21
C GLU A 582 -10.00 19.91 -40.00
N THR A 583 -8.94 20.42 -39.38
CA THR A 583 -7.97 21.35 -39.99
C THR A 583 -6.77 20.68 -40.65
N GLY A 584 -6.67 19.34 -40.58
CA GLY A 584 -5.57 18.58 -41.16
C GLY A 584 -5.95 17.99 -42.53
N ASP A 585 -4.96 17.67 -43.35
CA ASP A 585 -5.20 16.94 -44.60
C ASP A 585 -5.85 15.59 -44.29
N GLN A 586 -7.09 15.41 -44.77
CA GLN A 586 -7.81 14.14 -44.68
C GLN A 586 -7.05 13.11 -45.52
N HIS A 587 -6.31 12.21 -44.86
CA HIS A 587 -5.69 11.02 -45.42
C HIS A 587 -4.41 11.18 -46.26
N TYR A 588 -3.59 12.21 -46.06
CA TYR A 588 -2.24 12.23 -46.68
C TYR A 588 -1.35 11.12 -46.08
N GLY A 589 -1.17 10.01 -46.82
CA GLY A 589 -0.28 8.90 -46.44
C GLY A 589 -0.97 7.58 -46.05
N HIS A 590 -2.30 7.53 -45.97
CA HIS A 590 -3.05 6.28 -45.71
C HIS A 590 -3.36 5.48 -46.99
N GLY A 591 -2.80 5.89 -48.13
CA GLY A 591 -2.99 5.28 -49.44
C GLY A 591 -1.98 4.19 -49.77
N PHE A 592 -2.49 2.97 -49.97
CA PHE A 592 -1.98 1.82 -50.74
C PHE A 592 -0.55 1.26 -50.56
N ASN A 593 0.41 1.94 -49.91
CA ASN A 593 1.80 1.43 -49.84
C ASN A 593 2.41 1.27 -48.44
N ASN A 594 1.70 1.60 -47.35
CA ASN A 594 2.23 1.46 -45.97
C ASN A 594 1.21 0.78 -45.03
N GLY A 595 0.92 -0.51 -45.28
CA GLY A 595 0.01 -1.34 -44.47
C GLY A 595 -1.49 -1.01 -44.68
N LEU A 596 -2.37 -2.01 -44.52
CA LEU A 596 -3.81 -1.80 -44.60
C LEU A 596 -4.30 -1.06 -43.34
N TRP A 597 -4.36 0.26 -43.41
CA TRP A 597 -5.08 1.08 -42.43
C TRP A 597 -6.59 0.85 -42.54
N THR A 598 -7.25 0.69 -41.39
CA THR A 598 -8.70 0.67 -41.26
C THR A 598 -9.14 2.02 -40.69
N CYS A 599 -9.79 2.84 -41.53
CA CYS A 599 -10.30 4.15 -41.16
C CYS A 599 -11.82 4.13 -41.00
N SER A 600 -12.32 4.89 -40.05
CA SER A 600 -13.75 5.07 -39.80
C SER A 600 -14.06 6.50 -39.42
N ASP A 601 -15.22 7.00 -39.84
CA ASP A 601 -15.73 8.30 -39.40
C ASP A 601 -16.16 8.23 -37.94
N PHE A 602 -16.12 9.37 -37.24
CA PHE A 602 -16.49 9.50 -35.82
C PHE A 602 -18.00 9.29 -35.52
N GLY A 603 -18.73 8.49 -36.31
CA GLY A 603 -20.13 8.11 -36.10
C GLY A 603 -20.35 6.69 -35.54
N LEU A 604 -19.28 6.01 -35.12
CA LEU A 604 -19.26 4.58 -34.74
C LEU A 604 -18.99 4.35 -33.24
N TYR A 605 -18.94 3.07 -32.86
CA TYR A 605 -18.47 2.59 -31.56
C TYR A 605 -17.12 1.89 -31.73
N ALA A 606 -16.26 2.00 -30.73
CA ALA A 606 -15.05 1.20 -30.61
C ALA A 606 -15.24 0.18 -29.48
N LYS A 607 -14.83 -1.05 -29.75
CA LYS A 607 -14.69 -2.12 -28.78
C LYS A 607 -13.22 -2.33 -28.52
N VAL A 608 -12.81 -2.17 -27.28
CA VAL A 608 -11.41 -2.27 -26.87
C VAL A 608 -11.27 -3.39 -25.87
N TRP A 609 -10.24 -4.21 -26.05
CA TRP A 609 -9.83 -5.25 -25.12
C TRP A 609 -8.38 -5.00 -24.75
N CYS A 610 -8.00 -5.17 -23.49
CA CYS A 610 -6.61 -5.04 -23.11
C CYS A 610 -6.26 -6.06 -22.04
N ASP A 611 -5.03 -6.56 -22.10
CA ASP A 611 -4.36 -7.32 -21.04
C ASP A 611 -3.06 -6.59 -20.65
N ASP A 612 -2.14 -7.22 -19.93
CA ASP A 612 -0.89 -6.61 -19.49
C ASP A 612 0.05 -6.27 -20.66
N VAL A 613 -0.03 -7.05 -21.75
CA VAL A 613 0.86 -6.95 -22.91
C VAL A 613 0.28 -6.08 -24.02
N THR A 614 -1.00 -6.22 -24.34
CA THR A 614 -1.62 -5.70 -25.56
C THR A 614 -2.92 -4.94 -25.34
N THR A 615 -3.30 -4.15 -26.34
CA THR A 615 -4.61 -3.50 -26.43
C THR A 615 -5.17 -3.72 -27.82
N ASP A 616 -6.13 -4.62 -27.91
CA ASP A 616 -6.90 -4.96 -29.08
C ASP A 616 -8.02 -3.95 -29.32
N LEU A 617 -8.19 -3.53 -30.57
CA LEU A 617 -9.13 -2.47 -30.96
C LEU A 617 -9.95 -2.89 -32.19
N TYR A 618 -11.27 -2.70 -32.11
CA TYR A 618 -12.19 -2.93 -33.22
C TYR A 618 -13.28 -1.85 -33.29
N ALA A 619 -13.42 -1.17 -34.44
CA ALA A 619 -14.48 -0.20 -34.67
C ALA A 619 -15.67 -0.84 -35.40
N TYR A 620 -16.91 -0.49 -35.00
CA TYR A 620 -18.13 -1.08 -35.58
C TYR A 620 -19.36 -0.16 -35.52
N THR A 621 -20.33 -0.46 -36.39
CA THR A 621 -21.68 0.11 -36.34
C THR A 621 -22.63 -0.90 -35.68
N PRO A 622 -23.37 -0.54 -34.61
CA PRO A 622 -24.31 -1.47 -33.98
C PRO A 622 -25.41 -1.90 -34.94
N ARG A 623 -25.63 -3.21 -35.10
CA ARG A 623 -26.81 -3.75 -35.78
C ARG A 623 -27.89 -4.01 -34.73
N SER A 624 -28.89 -3.13 -34.65
CA SER A 624 -30.12 -3.22 -33.82
C SER A 624 -30.00 -3.01 -32.30
N ARG A 625 -31.16 -2.68 -31.68
CA ARG A 625 -31.43 -1.97 -30.41
C ARG A 625 -31.01 -2.63 -29.08
N GLU A 626 -30.00 -3.50 -29.06
CA GLU A 626 -29.62 -4.19 -27.80
C GLU A 626 -28.48 -3.52 -27.02
N PHE A 627 -27.87 -2.47 -27.53
CA PHE A 627 -26.67 -1.89 -26.91
C PHE A 627 -26.90 -0.46 -26.43
N ILE A 628 -26.36 -0.20 -25.23
CA ILE A 628 -26.59 0.95 -24.37
C ILE A 628 -26.42 2.25 -25.15
N VAL A 629 -27.55 2.91 -25.41
CA VAL A 629 -27.57 4.30 -25.86
C VAL A 629 -27.28 5.15 -24.62
N VAL A 630 -26.12 5.80 -24.59
CA VAL A 630 -25.93 7.01 -23.79
C VAL A 630 -26.70 8.10 -24.54
N GLU A 631 -27.90 8.41 -24.05
CA GLU A 631 -28.62 9.64 -24.39
C GLU A 631 -28.14 10.77 -23.49
#